data_AF-A0A9E4Y6Y3-F1
#
_entry.id   AF-A0A9E4Y6Y3-F1
#
_cell.length_a   1.000
_cell.length_b   1.000
_cell.length_c   1.000
_cell.angle_alpha   90.00
_cell.angle_beta   90.00
_cell.angle_gamma   90.00
#
_symmetry.space_group_name_H-M   'P 1'
#
loop_
_entity.id
_entity.type
_entity.pdbx_description
1 polymer ?
#
loop_
_entity_poly.entity_id
_entity_poly.type
_entity_poly.pdbx_seq_one_letter_code
_entity_poly.pdbx_strand_id
1 'polypeptide(L)'
;WGPLEETTVDDLKDQFETNVYGPFRLILGVLPGMRNRGAGVIVNVSSVAGRVAAPINGLYSASKWALEALSETLKYEISHFGIRVHLIEPGGVETPFGDNRRLVGAGAGEESPYSELISQWEQAGQRLTPDGAAQPDAVAGVIVDAVENGNKFRYPATPDAEFVLTARKAMTDEQFEEAMRQQLGITW
;
A
#
# COMPACT_ATOMS: atom_id res chain seq x y z
N TRP A 1 -10.71 -4.78 5.70
CA TRP A 1 -9.70 -5.41 6.56
C TRP A 1 -10.38 -6.51 7.35
N GLY A 2 -9.64 -7.53 7.77
CA GLY A 2 -10.18 -8.70 8.46
C GLY A 2 -9.23 -9.90 8.32
N PRO A 3 -9.39 -10.93 9.17
CA PRO A 3 -8.65 -12.17 9.05
C PRO A 3 -8.93 -12.83 7.71
N LEU A 4 -7.89 -13.32 7.02
CA LEU A 4 -8.02 -13.88 5.67
C LEU A 4 -9.05 -15.02 5.60
N GLU A 5 -9.04 -15.91 6.58
CA GLU A 5 -9.98 -17.06 6.67
C GLU A 5 -11.44 -16.62 6.76
N GLU A 6 -11.72 -15.47 7.37
CA GLU A 6 -13.07 -14.96 7.53
C GLU A 6 -13.54 -14.11 6.34
N THR A 7 -12.66 -13.77 5.40
CA THR A 7 -13.02 -12.98 4.22
C THR A 7 -13.55 -13.83 3.07
N THR A 8 -14.33 -13.21 2.19
CA THR A 8 -14.84 -13.89 0.98
C THR A 8 -14.00 -13.56 -0.26
N VAL A 9 -14.13 -14.40 -1.29
CA VAL A 9 -13.57 -14.09 -2.62
C VAL A 9 -14.16 -12.80 -3.19
N ASP A 10 -15.41 -12.50 -2.88
CA ASP A 10 -16.04 -11.26 -3.35
C ASP A 10 -15.48 -10.02 -2.64
N ASP A 11 -15.13 -10.11 -1.34
CA ASP A 11 -14.38 -9.04 -0.66
C ASP A 11 -13.01 -8.80 -1.33
N LEU A 12 -12.33 -9.87 -1.75
CA LEU A 12 -11.06 -9.76 -2.49
C LEU A 12 -11.27 -9.10 -3.85
N LYS A 13 -12.31 -9.50 -4.59
CA LYS A 13 -12.65 -8.89 -5.88
C LYS A 13 -12.97 -7.40 -5.73
N ASP A 14 -13.77 -7.03 -4.73
CA ASP A 14 -14.13 -5.63 -4.46
C ASP A 14 -12.87 -4.78 -4.20
N GLN A 15 -11.93 -5.31 -3.41
CA GLN A 15 -10.67 -4.66 -3.14
C GLN A 15 -9.82 -4.47 -4.41
N PHE A 16 -9.75 -5.49 -5.27
CA PHE A 16 -9.00 -5.46 -6.53
C PHE A 16 -9.65 -4.59 -7.60
N GLU A 17 -10.98 -4.57 -7.65
CA GLU A 17 -11.76 -3.76 -8.59
C GLU A 17 -11.41 -2.28 -8.47
N THR A 18 -11.28 -1.79 -7.24
CA THR A 18 -10.88 -0.41 -6.98
C THR A 18 -9.37 -0.21 -7.10
N ASN A 19 -8.57 -1.02 -6.39
CA ASN A 19 -7.14 -0.71 -6.21
C ASN A 19 -6.23 -1.16 -7.36
N VAL A 20 -6.70 -2.10 -8.20
CA VAL A 20 -5.89 -2.71 -9.26
C VAL A 20 -6.53 -2.43 -10.61
N TYR A 21 -7.77 -2.86 -10.80
CA TYR A 21 -8.45 -2.72 -12.09
C TYR A 21 -8.79 -1.26 -12.41
N GLY A 22 -9.13 -0.44 -11.41
CA GLY A 22 -9.32 1.01 -11.57
C GLY A 22 -8.11 1.71 -12.21
N PRO A 23 -6.93 1.73 -11.55
CA PRO A 23 -5.71 2.29 -12.11
C PRO A 23 -5.33 1.67 -13.46
N PHE A 24 -5.48 0.35 -13.62
CA PHE A 24 -5.15 -0.32 -14.87
C PHE A 24 -6.02 0.14 -16.04
N ARG A 25 -7.33 0.31 -15.84
CA ARG A 25 -8.24 0.86 -16.86
C ARG A 25 -7.87 2.30 -17.23
N LEU A 26 -7.50 3.13 -16.24
CA LEU A 26 -7.06 4.50 -16.49
C LEU A 26 -5.78 4.52 -17.34
N ILE A 27 -4.80 3.67 -16.99
CA ILE A 27 -3.57 3.51 -17.76
C ILE A 27 -3.88 3.15 -19.22
N LEU A 28 -4.71 2.14 -19.46
CA LEU A 28 -5.10 1.74 -20.82
C LEU A 28 -5.79 2.87 -21.59
N GLY A 29 -6.59 3.70 -20.92
CA GLY A 29 -7.26 4.84 -21.53
C GLY A 29 -6.31 5.98 -21.95
N VAL A 30 -5.28 6.27 -21.15
CA VAL A 30 -4.39 7.44 -21.39
C VAL A 30 -3.10 7.08 -22.13
N LEU A 31 -2.64 5.84 -22.01
CA LEU A 31 -1.32 5.40 -22.48
C LEU A 31 -1.15 5.54 -24.00
N PRO A 32 -2.13 5.20 -24.87
CA PRO A 32 -1.99 5.42 -26.31
C PRO A 32 -1.72 6.88 -26.67
N GLY A 33 -2.38 7.82 -25.97
CA GLY A 33 -2.19 9.26 -26.16
C GLY A 33 -0.81 9.74 -25.71
N MET A 34 -0.33 9.26 -24.55
CA MET A 34 1.03 9.54 -24.07
C MET A 34 2.08 9.00 -25.05
N ARG A 35 1.88 7.77 -25.53
CA ARG A 35 2.78 7.11 -26.49
C ARG A 35 2.88 7.90 -27.80
N ASN A 36 1.75 8.34 -28.35
CA ASN A 36 1.73 9.14 -29.58
C ASN A 36 2.44 10.50 -29.41
N ARG A 37 2.39 11.10 -28.22
CA ARG A 37 3.11 12.35 -27.91
C ARG A 37 4.60 12.14 -27.60
N GLY A 38 5.03 10.91 -27.36
CA GLY A 38 6.40 10.60 -26.92
C GLY A 38 6.72 11.13 -25.52
N ALA A 39 5.69 11.44 -24.71
CA ALA A 39 5.85 12.03 -23.39
C ALA A 39 4.63 11.77 -22.50
N GLY A 40 4.89 11.52 -21.22
CA GLY A 40 3.86 11.37 -20.19
C GLY A 40 4.45 10.95 -18.86
N VAL A 41 3.66 11.10 -17.80
CA VAL A 41 4.01 10.61 -16.47
C VAL A 41 2.80 9.87 -15.90
N ILE A 42 3.01 8.64 -15.46
CA ILE A 42 2.04 7.84 -14.72
C ILE A 42 2.51 7.78 -13.28
N VAL A 43 1.68 8.23 -12.35
CA VAL A 43 1.94 8.16 -10.92
C VAL A 43 0.85 7.33 -10.27
N ASN A 44 1.24 6.20 -9.68
CA ASN A 44 0.34 5.35 -8.91
C ASN A 44 0.60 5.53 -7.42
N VAL A 45 -0.46 5.75 -6.64
CA VAL A 45 -0.38 5.79 -5.18
C VAL A 45 -0.54 4.36 -4.65
N SER A 46 0.59 3.76 -4.31
CA SER A 46 0.71 2.45 -3.67
C SER A 46 0.52 2.58 -2.16
N SER A 47 1.37 1.93 -1.36
CA SER A 47 1.47 2.01 0.09
C SER A 47 2.73 1.26 0.55
N VAL A 48 3.20 1.52 1.77
CA VAL A 48 4.09 0.58 2.47
C VAL A 48 3.52 -0.86 2.45
N ALA A 49 2.19 -1.00 2.47
CA ALA A 49 1.49 -2.28 2.36
C ALA A 49 1.67 -2.99 1.01
N GLY A 50 2.17 -2.30 -0.02
CA GLY A 50 2.55 -2.89 -1.31
C GLY A 50 3.90 -3.61 -1.29
N ARG A 51 4.61 -3.54 -0.17
CA ARG A 51 5.99 -4.06 -0.01
C ARG A 51 6.19 -4.86 1.27
N VAL A 52 5.31 -4.66 2.24
CA VAL A 52 5.26 -5.37 3.52
C VAL A 52 3.80 -5.71 3.78
N ALA A 53 3.48 -6.98 4.01
CA ALA A 53 2.13 -7.36 4.43
C ALA A 53 2.02 -7.30 5.95
N ALA A 54 0.85 -6.90 6.45
CA ALA A 54 0.57 -6.88 7.87
C ALA A 54 -0.68 -7.72 8.19
N PRO A 55 -0.81 -8.24 9.44
CA PRO A 55 -2.00 -8.96 9.86
C PRO A 55 -3.27 -8.18 9.55
N ILE A 56 -4.35 -8.93 9.29
CA ILE A 56 -5.70 -8.46 8.98
C ILE A 56 -5.85 -7.47 7.81
N ASN A 57 -4.76 -7.18 7.10
CA ASN A 57 -4.72 -6.34 5.90
C ASN A 57 -4.35 -7.13 4.65
N GLY A 58 -4.54 -8.46 4.65
CA GLY A 58 -4.12 -9.34 3.55
C GLY A 58 -4.70 -8.93 2.20
N LEU A 59 -6.00 -8.62 2.13
CA LEU A 59 -6.68 -8.23 0.89
C LEU A 59 -6.12 -6.91 0.34
N TYR A 60 -5.96 -5.93 1.22
CA TYR A 60 -5.42 -4.61 0.89
C TYR A 60 -3.96 -4.72 0.44
N SER A 61 -3.12 -5.42 1.21
CA SER A 61 -1.72 -5.67 0.90
C SER A 61 -1.60 -6.36 -0.46
N ALA A 62 -2.34 -7.45 -0.70
CA ALA A 62 -2.36 -8.14 -1.98
C ALA A 62 -2.70 -7.20 -3.15
N SER A 63 -3.69 -6.33 -2.99
CA SER A 63 -4.05 -5.36 -4.03
C SER A 63 -2.94 -4.33 -4.30
N LYS A 64 -2.22 -3.88 -3.27
CA LYS A 64 -1.13 -2.92 -3.41
C LYS A 64 0.13 -3.56 -4.00
N TRP A 65 0.44 -4.80 -3.62
CA TRP A 65 1.49 -5.60 -4.27
C TRP A 65 1.19 -5.85 -5.75
N ALA A 66 -0.06 -6.11 -6.10
CA ALA A 66 -0.46 -6.24 -7.50
C ALA A 66 -0.24 -4.93 -8.28
N LEU A 67 -0.60 -3.77 -7.69
CA LEU A 67 -0.35 -2.46 -8.30
C LEU A 67 1.14 -2.15 -8.47
N GLU A 68 1.98 -2.51 -7.49
CA GLU A 68 3.45 -2.43 -7.57
C GLU A 68 3.98 -3.23 -8.76
N ALA A 69 3.61 -4.51 -8.85
CA ALA A 69 4.06 -5.40 -9.91
C ALA A 69 3.64 -4.89 -11.30
N LEU A 70 2.37 -4.51 -11.46
CA LEU A 70 1.87 -3.94 -12.72
C LEU A 70 2.61 -2.66 -13.12
N SER A 71 2.89 -1.79 -12.14
CA SER A 71 3.62 -0.54 -12.40
C SER A 71 5.09 -0.79 -12.76
N GLU A 72 5.71 -1.81 -12.18
CA GLU A 72 7.10 -2.18 -12.44
C GLU A 72 7.23 -2.78 -13.85
N THR A 73 6.34 -3.70 -14.21
CA THR A 73 6.23 -4.22 -15.58
C THR A 73 6.01 -3.09 -16.58
N LEU A 74 5.02 -2.22 -16.33
CA LEU A 74 4.69 -1.12 -17.23
C LEU A 74 5.89 -0.20 -17.48
N LYS A 75 6.66 0.10 -16.43
CA LYS A 75 7.87 0.93 -16.55
C LYS A 75 8.85 0.36 -17.57
N TYR A 76 9.14 -0.93 -17.52
CA TYR A 76 10.02 -1.57 -18.50
C TYR A 76 9.47 -1.50 -19.92
N GLU A 77 8.17 -1.67 -20.08
CA GLU A 77 7.52 -1.70 -21.38
C GLU A 77 7.47 -0.33 -22.06
N ILE A 78 7.28 0.76 -21.32
CA ILE A 78 6.94 2.06 -21.93
C ILE A 78 8.00 3.15 -21.83
N SER A 79 9.08 2.93 -21.06
CA SER A 79 10.11 3.96 -20.84
C SER A 79 10.75 4.44 -22.15
N HIS A 80 10.88 3.57 -23.15
CA HIS A 80 11.45 3.90 -24.45
C HIS A 80 10.55 4.84 -25.30
N PHE A 81 9.28 5.03 -24.92
CA PHE A 81 8.39 6.02 -25.53
C PHE A 81 8.49 7.40 -24.87
N GLY A 82 9.46 7.64 -23.96
CA GLY A 82 9.58 8.91 -23.23
C GLY A 82 8.55 9.08 -22.10
N ILE A 83 7.92 7.98 -21.66
CA ILE A 83 6.91 7.99 -20.59
C ILE A 83 7.57 7.51 -19.30
N ARG A 84 7.37 8.27 -18.21
CA ARG A 84 7.85 7.91 -16.87
C ARG A 84 6.75 7.24 -16.05
N VAL A 85 7.14 6.30 -15.20
CA VAL A 85 6.26 5.65 -14.22
C VAL A 85 6.87 5.79 -12.83
N HIS A 86 6.06 6.24 -11.88
CA HIS A 86 6.41 6.42 -10.48
C HIS A 86 5.39 5.79 -9.55
N LEU A 87 5.87 5.24 -8.44
CA LEU A 87 5.08 4.74 -7.33
C LEU A 87 5.32 5.60 -6.10
N ILE A 88 4.23 6.08 -5.51
CA ILE A 88 4.24 6.75 -4.22
C ILE A 88 3.86 5.71 -3.18
N GLU A 89 4.68 5.54 -2.14
CA GLU A 89 4.52 4.52 -1.10
C GLU A 89 4.28 5.20 0.26
N PRO A 90 3.06 5.69 0.56
CA PRO A 90 2.75 6.23 1.88
C PRO A 90 2.59 5.14 2.94
N GLY A 91 2.94 5.49 4.18
CA GLY A 91 2.53 4.82 5.40
C GLY A 91 1.24 5.43 5.94
N GLY A 92 1.22 5.79 7.23
CA GLY A 92 0.09 6.48 7.86
C GLY A 92 -0.09 7.90 7.32
N VAL A 93 -1.31 8.22 6.86
CA VAL A 93 -1.68 9.58 6.40
C VAL A 93 -3.01 9.98 7.02
N GLU A 94 -3.10 11.21 7.53
CA GLU A 94 -4.31 11.79 8.15
C GLU A 94 -5.40 12.06 7.10
N THR A 95 -6.13 11.00 6.77
CA THR A 95 -7.27 11.04 5.84
C THR A 95 -8.44 10.25 6.43
N PRO A 96 -9.66 10.46 5.91
CA PRO A 96 -10.80 9.60 6.26
C PRO A 96 -10.65 8.13 5.84
N PHE A 97 -9.51 7.69 5.26
CA PHE A 97 -9.26 6.29 4.93
C PHE A 97 -9.38 5.38 6.16
N GLY A 98 -8.91 5.88 7.31
CA GLY A 98 -9.04 5.20 8.60
C GLY A 98 -10.49 4.92 8.96
N ASP A 99 -11.36 5.90 8.81
CA ASP A 99 -12.78 5.80 9.20
C ASP A 99 -13.64 5.02 8.18
N ASN A 100 -13.24 5.05 6.91
CA ASN A 100 -13.97 4.38 5.82
C ASN A 100 -13.57 2.92 5.63
N ARG A 101 -12.67 2.38 6.47
CA ARG A 101 -12.27 0.97 6.37
C ARG A 101 -13.42 0.07 6.83
N ARG A 102 -13.77 -0.92 6.01
CA ARG A 102 -14.77 -1.95 6.38
C ARG A 102 -14.07 -3.15 7.03
N LEU A 103 -14.48 -3.52 8.24
CA LEU A 103 -14.17 -4.84 8.79
C LEU A 103 -15.03 -5.88 8.04
N VAL A 104 -14.40 -6.88 7.46
CA VAL A 104 -15.03 -7.95 6.69
C VAL A 104 -14.72 -9.30 7.34
N GLY A 105 -15.66 -10.24 7.19
CA GLY A 105 -15.65 -11.52 7.91
C GLY A 105 -16.40 -11.46 9.23
N ALA A 106 -16.92 -12.62 9.66
CA ALA A 106 -17.90 -12.75 10.73
C ALA A 106 -17.42 -12.22 12.10
N GLY A 107 -16.13 -11.91 12.28
CA GLY A 107 -15.54 -11.31 13.47
C GLY A 107 -15.75 -9.81 13.69
N ALA A 108 -16.91 -9.26 13.30
CA ALA A 108 -17.37 -7.98 13.83
C ALA A 108 -17.91 -8.10 15.28
N GLY A 109 -17.71 -9.24 15.95
CA GLY A 109 -18.13 -9.50 17.33
C GLY A 109 -17.09 -10.31 18.12
N GLU A 110 -17.20 -10.27 19.45
CA GLU A 110 -16.26 -10.83 20.44
C GLU A 110 -15.99 -12.35 20.32
N GLU A 111 -16.78 -13.09 19.52
CA GLU A 111 -16.71 -14.56 19.40
C GLU A 111 -15.75 -15.07 18.30
N SER A 112 -15.14 -14.20 17.50
CA SER A 112 -14.19 -14.64 16.47
C SER A 112 -12.91 -15.25 17.09
N PRO A 113 -12.37 -16.35 16.53
CA PRO A 113 -11.07 -16.88 16.93
C PRO A 113 -9.91 -15.91 16.69
N TYR A 114 -10.14 -14.83 15.93
CA TYR A 114 -9.17 -13.77 15.64
C TYR A 114 -9.38 -12.50 16.46
N SER A 115 -10.32 -12.48 17.43
CA SER A 115 -10.64 -11.31 18.25
C SER A 115 -9.41 -10.73 18.98
N GLU A 116 -8.52 -11.57 19.50
CA GLU A 116 -7.27 -11.13 20.14
C GLU A 116 -6.33 -10.45 19.12
N LEU A 117 -6.14 -11.04 17.93
CA LEU A 117 -5.32 -10.46 16.87
C LEU A 117 -5.88 -9.13 16.37
N ILE A 118 -7.20 -9.02 16.24
CA ILE A 118 -7.90 -7.79 15.86
C ILE A 118 -7.63 -6.70 16.90
N SER A 119 -7.82 -7.01 18.19
CA SER A 119 -7.57 -6.07 19.29
C SER A 119 -6.11 -5.61 19.34
N GLN A 120 -5.15 -6.53 19.18
CA GLN A 120 -3.73 -6.20 19.12
C GLN A 120 -3.40 -5.28 17.93
N TRP A 121 -3.97 -5.53 16.76
CA TRP A 121 -3.77 -4.69 15.58
C TRP A 121 -4.34 -3.27 15.78
N GLU A 122 -5.55 -3.16 16.33
CA GLU A 122 -6.16 -1.85 16.60
C GLU A 122 -5.31 -1.02 17.57
N GLN A 123 -4.75 -1.67 18.60
CA GLN A 123 -3.84 -1.04 19.55
C GLN A 123 -2.45 -0.75 18.96
N ALA A 124 -2.01 -1.52 17.98
CA ALA A 124 -0.70 -1.34 17.34
C ALA A 124 -0.60 -0.04 16.52
N GLY A 125 -1.71 0.58 16.14
CA GLY A 125 -1.71 1.83 15.38
C GLY A 125 -0.83 2.92 16.02
N GLN A 126 -0.90 3.08 17.35
CA GLN A 126 -0.07 4.06 18.07
C GLN A 126 1.43 3.69 18.08
N ARG A 127 1.77 2.40 18.00
CA ARG A 127 3.17 1.93 18.02
C ARG A 127 3.81 1.98 16.63
N LEU A 128 3.02 1.76 15.59
CA LEU A 128 3.47 1.78 14.19
C LEU A 128 3.63 3.22 13.65
N THR A 129 2.87 4.17 14.18
CA THR A 129 2.99 5.61 13.86
C THR A 129 3.11 6.44 15.14
N PRO A 130 4.22 6.33 15.89
CA PRO A 130 4.38 6.97 17.19
C PRO A 130 4.42 8.51 17.10
N ASP A 131 4.95 9.04 15.99
CA ASP A 131 5.00 10.47 15.70
C ASP A 131 3.72 11.00 15.02
N GLY A 132 2.68 10.15 14.93
CA GLY A 132 1.44 10.45 14.22
C GLY A 132 1.50 10.15 12.72
N ALA A 133 0.35 10.28 12.06
CA ALA A 133 0.23 10.10 10.63
C ALA A 133 0.68 11.38 9.88
N ALA A 134 1.24 11.22 8.68
CA ALA A 134 1.64 12.36 7.86
C ALA A 134 0.42 13.16 7.38
N GLN A 135 0.60 14.47 7.18
CA GLN A 135 -0.41 15.31 6.56
C GLN A 135 -0.58 14.95 5.07
N PRO A 136 -1.80 14.98 4.52
CA PRO A 136 -2.04 14.72 3.09
C PRO A 136 -1.19 15.59 2.16
N ASP A 137 -0.96 16.85 2.54
CA ASP A 137 -0.16 17.81 1.77
C ASP A 137 1.30 17.36 1.60
N ALA A 138 1.85 16.62 2.56
CA ALA A 138 3.20 16.06 2.44
C ALA A 138 3.27 15.04 1.30
N VAL A 139 2.29 14.12 1.24
CA VAL A 139 2.20 13.12 0.16
C VAL A 139 1.89 13.79 -1.18
N ALA A 140 1.03 14.82 -1.19
CA ALA A 140 0.74 15.60 -2.38
C ALA A 140 1.99 16.29 -2.93
N GLY A 141 2.84 16.85 -2.05
CA GLY A 141 4.14 17.42 -2.45
C GLY A 141 5.05 16.38 -3.12
N VAL A 142 5.11 15.16 -2.60
CA VAL A 142 5.88 14.06 -3.21
C VAL A 142 5.31 13.67 -4.58
N ILE A 143 3.99 13.65 -4.74
CA ILE A 143 3.34 13.40 -6.04
C ILE A 143 3.74 14.48 -7.05
N VAL A 144 3.65 15.76 -6.67
CA VAL A 144 4.03 16.89 -7.53
C VAL A 144 5.50 16.79 -7.94
N ASP A 145 6.41 16.56 -6.99
CA ASP A 145 7.83 16.41 -7.30
C ASP A 145 8.11 15.20 -8.21
N ALA A 146 7.43 14.07 -8.00
CA ALA A 146 7.55 12.91 -8.89
C ALA A 146 7.10 13.24 -10.33
N VAL A 147 6.03 14.04 -10.48
CA VAL A 147 5.56 14.50 -11.79
C VAL A 147 6.54 15.47 -12.44
N GLU A 148 7.02 16.48 -11.71
CA GLU A 148 7.81 17.57 -12.27
C GLU A 148 9.29 17.19 -12.47
N ASN A 149 9.91 16.58 -11.46
CA ASN A 149 11.36 16.38 -11.38
C ASN A 149 11.76 14.91 -11.20
N GLY A 150 10.79 14.01 -11.06
CA GLY A 150 11.02 12.64 -10.62
C GLY A 150 11.83 11.77 -11.58
N ASN A 151 12.86 11.10 -11.05
CA ASN A 151 13.67 10.11 -11.76
C ASN A 151 13.69 8.72 -11.10
N LYS A 152 13.17 8.58 -9.87
CA LYS A 152 13.14 7.31 -9.14
C LYS A 152 11.93 6.50 -9.54
N PHE A 153 11.96 5.18 -9.38
CA PHE A 153 10.74 4.39 -9.58
C PHE A 153 9.79 4.48 -8.38
N ARG A 154 10.34 4.48 -7.15
CA ARG A 154 9.58 4.40 -5.91
C ARG A 154 9.93 5.57 -4.99
N TYR A 155 8.91 6.10 -4.31
CA TYR A 155 8.98 7.22 -3.38
C TYR A 155 8.26 6.84 -2.09
N PRO A 156 8.99 6.36 -1.06
CA PRO A 156 8.48 6.33 0.29
C PRO A 156 8.06 7.75 0.69
N ALA A 157 6.77 7.96 0.94
CA ALA A 157 6.19 9.31 0.96
C ALA A 157 5.98 9.86 2.38
N THR A 158 6.28 9.05 3.40
CA THR A 158 6.10 9.37 4.81
C THR A 158 7.26 8.78 5.63
N PRO A 159 7.62 9.37 6.78
CA PRO A 159 8.76 8.91 7.59
C PRO A 159 8.63 7.45 8.05
N ASP A 160 7.43 7.01 8.40
CA ASP A 160 7.15 5.63 8.80
C ASP A 160 7.31 4.65 7.63
N ALA A 161 6.90 5.03 6.40
CA ALA A 161 7.16 4.22 5.22
C ALA A 161 8.66 4.09 4.94
N GLU A 162 9.42 5.19 5.04
CA GLU A 162 10.89 5.15 4.89
C GLU A 162 11.53 4.20 5.91
N PHE A 163 11.12 4.29 7.17
CA PHE A 163 11.62 3.45 8.25
C PHE A 163 11.32 1.98 8.01
N VAL A 164 10.06 1.63 7.77
CA VAL A 164 9.60 0.24 7.58
C VAL A 164 10.27 -0.39 6.35
N LEU A 165 10.33 0.32 5.23
CA LEU A 165 10.93 -0.20 4.00
C LEU A 165 12.44 -0.37 4.12
N THR A 166 13.11 0.51 4.87
CA THR A 166 14.53 0.38 5.17
C THR A 166 14.80 -0.83 6.06
N ALA A 167 14.00 -1.03 7.11
CA ALA A 167 14.10 -2.20 7.98
C ALA A 167 13.86 -3.50 7.20
N ARG A 168 12.78 -3.57 6.40
CA ARG A 168 12.46 -4.74 5.59
C ARG A 168 13.59 -5.12 4.62
N LYS A 169 14.28 -4.13 4.05
CA LYS A 169 15.43 -4.37 3.16
C LYS A 169 16.67 -4.88 3.89
N ALA A 170 16.83 -4.53 5.16
CA ALA A 170 18.02 -4.87 5.95
C ALA A 170 17.90 -6.20 6.71
N MET A 171 16.67 -6.73 6.85
CA MET A 171 16.36 -7.91 7.65
C MET A 171 16.06 -9.14 6.77
N THR A 172 16.34 -10.33 7.29
CA THR A 172 15.76 -11.57 6.75
C THR A 172 14.25 -11.62 7.03
N ASP A 173 13.55 -12.60 6.44
CA ASP A 173 12.13 -12.79 6.71
C ASP A 173 11.87 -13.09 8.18
N GLU A 174 12.70 -13.93 8.81
CA GLU A 174 12.58 -14.30 10.22
C GLU A 174 12.86 -13.12 11.15
N GLN A 175 13.89 -12.32 10.85
CA GLN A 175 14.21 -11.12 11.63
C GLN A 175 13.09 -10.08 11.55
N PHE A 176 12.54 -9.89 10.35
CA PHE A 176 11.44 -8.96 10.14
C PHE A 176 10.15 -9.46 10.80
N GLU A 177 9.87 -10.76 10.73
CA GLU A 177 8.75 -11.39 11.42
C GLU A 177 8.84 -11.17 12.94
N GLU A 178 9.99 -11.44 13.56
CA GLU A 178 10.21 -11.24 14.99
C GLU A 178 9.99 -9.77 15.40
N ALA A 179 10.55 -8.83 14.64
CA ALA A 179 10.35 -7.40 14.88
C ALA A 179 8.88 -7.00 14.74
N MET A 180 8.17 -7.51 13.74
CA MET A 180 6.73 -7.25 13.55
C MET A 180 5.92 -7.84 14.71
N ARG A 181 6.19 -9.07 15.15
CA ARG A 181 5.52 -9.69 16.29
C ARG A 181 5.69 -8.86 17.56
N GLN A 182 6.91 -8.40 17.83
CA GLN A 182 7.20 -7.52 18.95
C GLN A 182 6.42 -6.21 18.88
N GLN A 183 6.38 -5.55 17.71
CA GLN A 183 5.66 -4.29 17.54
C GLN A 183 4.14 -4.46 17.66
N LEU A 184 3.59 -5.55 17.14
CA LEU A 184 2.16 -5.85 17.22
C LEU A 184 1.76 -6.39 18.60
N GLY A 185 2.71 -6.87 19.41
CA GLY A 185 2.43 -7.52 20.69
C GLY A 185 1.92 -8.95 20.53
N ILE A 186 2.24 -9.60 19.41
CA ILE A 186 1.89 -10.99 19.12
C ILE A 186 2.92 -11.89 19.80
N THR A 187 2.48 -12.80 20.68
CA THR A 187 3.38 -13.64 21.50
C THR A 187 3.37 -15.13 21.15
N TRP A 188 2.58 -15.56 20.15
CA TRP A 188 2.40 -16.96 19.75
C TRP A 188 3.01 -17.28 18.41
#